data_AF-A0A839PIU5-F1
#
_entry.id   AF-A0A839PIU5-F1
#
_cell.length_a   1.000
_cell.length_b   1.000
_cell.length_c   1.000
_cell.angle_alpha   90.00
_cell.angle_beta   90.00
_cell.angle_gamma   90.00
#
_symmetry.space_group_name_H-M   'P 1'
#
loop_
_entity.id
_entity.type
_entity.pdbx_description
1 polymer ?
#
loop_
_entity_poly.entity_id
_entity_poly.type
_entity_poly.pdbx_seq_one_letter_code
_entity_poly.pdbx_strand_id
1 'polypeptide(L)'
;MVDAFHVFALLLVAVAMALSLAHALELPGKMRLPKETYLAVQQIYYPGFTYGGFSEIGGMMALAVLLFLVPFGAERFWWLFASLVLLAAAHLTYWLFTHPVNDFWLKDMGLKGASGLFFSVRAGNGTADWTQLRDVWEYSHVARAVLAMLSFIAAAVALAR
;
A
#
# COMPACT_ATOMS: atom_id res chain seq x y z
N MET A 1 -28.12 -1.44 -10.23
CA MET A 1 -27.47 -2.11 -9.07
C MET A 1 -25.95 -2.20 -9.23
N VAL A 2 -25.44 -2.65 -10.39
CA VAL A 2 -23.98 -2.74 -10.65
C VAL A 2 -23.27 -1.39 -10.47
N ASP A 3 -23.83 -0.28 -10.95
CA ASP A 3 -23.18 1.04 -10.80
C ASP A 3 -23.15 1.54 -9.36
N ALA A 4 -24.22 1.31 -8.59
CA ALA A 4 -24.23 1.63 -7.16
C ALA A 4 -23.15 0.83 -6.41
N PHE A 5 -22.99 -0.46 -6.74
CA PHE A 5 -21.92 -1.28 -6.19
C PHE A 5 -20.53 -0.83 -6.67
N HIS A 6 -20.44 -0.33 -7.90
CA HIS A 6 -19.19 0.25 -8.41
C HIS A 6 -18.81 1.53 -7.66
N VAL A 7 -19.76 2.41 -7.35
CA VAL A 7 -19.49 3.58 -6.49
C VAL A 7 -18.97 3.13 -5.12
N PHE A 8 -19.54 2.08 -4.53
CA PHE A 8 -19.03 1.51 -3.28
C PHE A 8 -17.59 0.97 -3.42
N ALA A 9 -17.31 0.20 -4.47
CA ALA A 9 -15.95 -0.28 -4.74
C ALA A 9 -14.97 0.90 -4.91
N LEU A 10 -15.35 1.92 -5.68
CA LEU A 10 -14.56 3.12 -5.93
C LEU A 10 -14.25 3.87 -4.64
N LEU A 11 -15.22 3.96 -3.70
CA LEU A 11 -14.98 4.56 -2.38
C LEU A 11 -13.94 3.78 -1.57
N LEU A 12 -13.96 2.45 -1.60
CA LEU A 12 -12.95 1.62 -0.91
C LEU A 12 -11.55 1.83 -1.50
N VAL A 13 -11.43 1.85 -2.83
CA VAL A 13 -10.17 2.12 -3.53
C VAL A 13 -9.70 3.55 -3.22
N ALA A 14 -10.60 4.53 -3.18
CA ALA A 14 -10.29 5.92 -2.84
C ALA A 14 -9.72 6.06 -1.43
N VAL A 15 -10.29 5.35 -0.44
CA VAL A 15 -9.75 5.34 0.94
C VAL A 15 -8.35 4.71 0.97
N ALA A 16 -8.14 3.58 0.29
CA ALA A 16 -6.82 2.93 0.23
C ALA A 16 -5.76 3.83 -0.42
N MET A 17 -6.16 4.52 -1.50
CA MET A 17 -5.35 5.53 -2.18
C MET A 17 -5.05 6.72 -1.27
N ALA A 18 -6.05 7.27 -0.58
CA ALA A 18 -5.89 8.46 0.25
C ALA A 18 -4.89 8.23 1.39
N LEU A 19 -4.96 7.08 2.05
CA LEU A 19 -4.02 6.72 3.12
C LEU A 19 -2.59 6.57 2.57
N SER A 20 -2.43 5.88 1.44
CA SER A 20 -1.12 5.70 0.81
C SER A 20 -0.53 7.03 0.32
N LEU A 21 -1.36 7.88 -0.28
CA LEU A 21 -0.96 9.20 -0.76
C LEU A 21 -0.60 10.14 0.39
N ALA A 22 -1.41 10.20 1.44
CA ALA A 22 -1.11 11.01 2.63
C ALA A 22 0.27 10.64 3.18
N HIS A 23 0.54 9.34 3.30
CA HIS A 23 1.84 8.84 3.71
C HIS A 23 2.99 9.30 2.80
N ALA A 24 2.84 9.13 1.49
CA ALA A 24 3.87 9.51 0.52
C ALA A 24 4.16 11.02 0.52
N LEU A 25 3.15 11.86 0.77
CA LEU A 25 3.30 13.32 0.82
C LEU A 25 4.09 13.81 2.04
N GLU A 26 4.20 13.01 3.10
CA GLU A 26 5.01 13.34 4.27
C GLU A 26 6.51 13.14 4.05
N LEU A 27 6.90 12.43 2.97
CA LEU A 27 8.28 12.06 2.66
C LEU A 27 9.26 13.25 2.77
N PRO A 28 9.03 14.42 2.14
CA PRO A 28 10.00 15.52 2.20
C PRO A 28 10.24 16.01 3.64
N GLY A 29 9.20 15.97 4.48
CA GLY A 29 9.30 16.29 5.91
C GLY A 29 10.14 15.29 6.66
N LYS A 30 9.83 14.01 6.49
CA LYS A 30 10.50 12.91 7.21
C LYS A 30 11.96 12.74 6.87
N MET A 31 12.35 12.98 5.61
CA MET A 31 13.75 12.85 5.17
C MET A 31 14.71 13.84 5.85
N ARG A 32 14.17 14.89 6.49
CA ARG A 32 14.93 15.90 7.24
C ARG A 32 15.03 15.61 8.75
N LEU A 33 14.34 14.57 9.23
CA LEU A 33 14.29 14.26 10.65
C LEU A 33 15.53 13.45 11.09
N PRO A 34 16.05 13.69 12.31
CA PRO A 34 16.98 12.76 12.92
C PRO A 34 16.26 11.43 13.22
N LYS A 35 17.04 10.34 13.36
CA LYS A 35 16.54 8.96 13.50
C LYS A 35 15.48 8.83 14.60
N GLU A 36 15.74 9.40 15.77
CA GLU A 36 14.89 9.27 16.94
C GLU A 36 13.51 9.90 16.70
N THR A 37 13.50 11.11 16.13
CA THR A 37 12.25 11.81 15.78
C THR A 37 11.52 11.11 14.62
N TYR A 38 12.27 10.59 13.64
CA TYR A 38 11.70 9.81 12.54
C TYR A 38 10.98 8.56 13.05
N LEU A 39 11.57 7.83 13.99
CA LEU A 39 10.95 6.63 14.57
C LEU A 39 9.75 6.98 15.46
N ALA A 40 9.86 8.06 16.25
CA ALA A 40 8.78 8.53 17.11
C ALA A 40 7.51 8.90 16.32
N VAL A 41 7.67 9.60 15.18
CA VAL A 41 6.51 10.02 14.38
C VAL A 41 5.78 8.84 13.71
N GLN A 42 6.42 7.68 13.51
CA GLN A 42 5.73 6.52 12.92
C GLN A 42 4.56 6.01 13.77
N GLN A 43 4.55 6.28 15.07
CA GLN A 43 3.50 5.82 15.97
C GLN A 43 2.14 6.46 15.67
N ILE A 44 2.11 7.65 15.05
CA ILE A 44 0.87 8.38 14.78
C ILE A 44 -0.04 7.67 13.77
N TYR A 45 0.51 6.74 12.98
CA TYR A 45 -0.28 5.98 12.01
C TYR A 45 -1.17 4.94 12.69
N TYR A 46 -0.87 4.56 13.95
CA TYR A 46 -1.62 3.54 14.66
C TYR A 46 -2.69 4.15 15.58
N PRO A 47 -3.89 3.53 15.67
CA PRO A 47 -4.36 2.38 14.88
C PRO A 47 -5.05 2.77 13.55
N GLY A 48 -5.18 4.07 13.27
CA GLY A 48 -6.02 4.58 12.18
C GLY A 48 -5.69 4.01 10.80
N PHE A 49 -4.40 3.93 10.45
CA PHE A 49 -3.95 3.36 9.17
C PHE A 49 -4.13 1.84 9.12
N THR A 50 -4.10 1.16 10.28
CA THR A 50 -4.42 -0.27 10.35
C THR A 50 -5.89 -0.52 10.03
N TYR A 51 -6.80 0.25 10.63
CA TYR A 51 -8.24 0.14 10.33
C TYR A 51 -8.54 0.58 8.90
N GLY A 52 -7.93 1.67 8.45
CA GLY A 52 -8.04 2.15 7.08
C GLY A 52 -7.53 1.12 6.06
N GLY A 53 -6.50 0.35 6.39
CA GLY A 53 -5.95 -0.72 5.53
C GLY A 53 -6.97 -1.80 5.14
N PHE A 54 -8.06 -1.98 5.91
CA PHE A 54 -9.16 -2.88 5.50
C PHE A 54 -9.82 -2.45 4.19
N SER A 55 -9.77 -1.17 3.82
CA SER A 55 -10.32 -0.69 2.56
C SER A 55 -9.56 -1.24 1.34
N GLU A 56 -8.28 -1.58 1.49
CA GLU A 56 -7.48 -2.18 0.41
C GLU A 56 -7.97 -3.61 0.10
N ILE A 57 -8.17 -4.42 1.13
CA ILE A 57 -8.72 -5.78 0.99
C ILE A 57 -10.17 -5.72 0.49
N GLY A 58 -11.00 -4.87 1.11
CA GLY A 58 -12.39 -4.68 0.71
C GLY A 58 -12.51 -4.19 -0.74
N GLY A 59 -11.64 -3.27 -1.16
CA GLY A 59 -11.57 -2.76 -2.53
C GLY A 59 -11.23 -3.85 -3.53
N MET A 60 -10.22 -4.67 -3.25
CA MET A 60 -9.87 -5.83 -4.11
C MET A 60 -11.03 -6.82 -4.23
N MET A 61 -11.71 -7.14 -3.12
CA MET A 61 -12.87 -8.04 -3.14
C MET A 61 -14.02 -7.44 -3.96
N ALA A 62 -14.32 -6.15 -3.78
CA ALA A 62 -15.39 -5.47 -4.51
C ALA A 62 -15.10 -5.38 -6.02
N LEU A 63 -13.85 -5.09 -6.41
CA LEU A 63 -13.41 -5.10 -7.80
C LEU A 63 -13.50 -6.50 -8.42
N ALA A 64 -13.13 -7.55 -7.68
CA ALA A 64 -13.29 -8.92 -8.13
C ALA A 64 -14.77 -9.26 -8.38
N VAL A 65 -15.67 -8.91 -7.45
CA VAL A 65 -17.12 -9.08 -7.63
C VAL A 65 -17.61 -8.32 -8.87
N LEU A 66 -17.15 -7.09 -9.12
CA LEU A 66 -17.51 -6.34 -10.33
C LEU A 66 -17.04 -7.04 -11.61
N LEU A 67 -15.85 -7.65 -11.63
CA LEU A 67 -15.39 -8.42 -12.79
C LEU A 67 -16.28 -9.63 -13.09
N PHE A 68 -16.86 -10.27 -12.07
CA PHE A 68 -17.84 -11.35 -12.28
C PHE A 68 -19.19 -10.83 -12.80
N LEU A 69 -19.55 -9.58 -12.48
CA LEU A 69 -20.84 -8.98 -12.86
C LEU A 69 -20.81 -8.27 -14.21
N VAL A 70 -19.64 -7.86 -14.70
CA VAL A 70 -19.48 -7.15 -15.97
C VAL A 70 -19.09 -8.15 -17.07
N PRO A 71 -19.71 -8.09 -18.27
CA PRO A 71 -19.38 -9.00 -19.37
C PRO A 71 -17.90 -8.94 -19.77
N PHE A 72 -17.29 -10.12 -19.91
CA PHE A 72 -15.94 -10.25 -20.45
C PHE A 72 -15.87 -9.67 -21.87
N GLY A 73 -14.84 -8.87 -22.15
CA GLY A 73 -14.63 -8.20 -23.44
C GLY A 73 -15.22 -6.78 -23.54
N ALA A 74 -16.07 -6.36 -22.60
CA ALA A 74 -16.50 -4.96 -22.51
C ALA A 74 -15.32 -4.04 -22.12
N GLU A 75 -15.31 -2.78 -22.57
CA GLU A 75 -14.27 -1.81 -22.19
C GLU A 75 -14.18 -1.65 -20.67
N ARG A 76 -15.33 -1.55 -20.00
CA ARG A 76 -15.45 -1.50 -18.53
C ARG A 76 -14.76 -2.67 -17.82
N PHE A 77 -14.84 -3.87 -18.38
CA PHE A 77 -14.21 -5.06 -17.78
C PHE A 77 -12.69 -4.89 -17.68
N TRP A 78 -12.05 -4.43 -18.76
CA TRP A 78 -10.59 -4.27 -18.81
C TRP A 78 -10.09 -3.18 -17.87
N TRP A 79 -10.84 -2.08 -17.71
CA TRP A 79 -10.51 -1.04 -16.74
C TRP A 79 -10.67 -1.51 -15.29
N LEU A 80 -11.72 -2.30 -14.98
CA LEU A 80 -11.86 -2.94 -13.67
C LEU A 80 -10.72 -3.94 -13.40
N PHE A 81 -10.31 -4.70 -14.41
CA PHE A 81 -9.22 -5.68 -14.29
C PHE A 81 -7.89 -4.97 -14.03
N ALA A 82 -7.60 -3.91 -14.78
CA ALA A 82 -6.43 -3.07 -14.54
C ALA A 82 -6.44 -2.49 -13.12
N SER A 83 -7.60 -1.97 -12.66
CA SER A 83 -7.75 -1.45 -11.30
C SER A 83 -7.43 -2.50 -10.23
N LEU A 84 -7.94 -3.73 -10.39
CA LEU A 84 -7.69 -4.84 -9.46
C LEU A 84 -6.19 -5.21 -9.43
N VAL A 85 -5.57 -5.36 -10.60
CA VAL A 85 -4.13 -5.71 -10.70
C VAL A 85 -3.27 -4.63 -10.06
N LEU A 86 -3.57 -3.35 -10.29
CA LEU A 86 -2.82 -2.23 -9.70
C LEU A 86 -2.97 -2.19 -8.17
N LEU A 87 -4.18 -2.40 -7.64
CA LEU A 87 -4.39 -2.44 -6.20
C LEU A 87 -3.71 -3.66 -5.55
N ALA A 88 -3.76 -4.83 -6.21
CA ALA A 88 -3.07 -6.02 -5.76
C ALA A 88 -1.54 -5.84 -5.79
N ALA A 89 -1.00 -5.15 -6.79
CA ALA A 89 0.42 -4.80 -6.85
C ALA A 89 0.81 -3.84 -5.71
N ALA A 90 -0.04 -2.86 -5.38
CA ALA A 90 0.17 -2.02 -4.21
C ALA A 90 0.22 -2.89 -2.94
N HIS A 91 -0.73 -3.80 -2.76
CA HIS A 91 -0.77 -4.72 -1.62
C HIS A 91 0.47 -5.60 -1.53
N LEU A 92 0.89 -6.19 -2.65
CA LEU A 92 2.08 -7.02 -2.71
C LEU A 92 3.35 -6.22 -2.39
N THR A 93 3.42 -4.94 -2.79
CA THR A 93 4.55 -4.05 -2.47
C THR A 93 4.73 -3.89 -0.95
N TYR A 94 3.64 -3.83 -0.19
CA TYR A 94 3.72 -3.80 1.27
C TYR A 94 4.38 -5.05 1.83
N TRP A 95 3.89 -6.23 1.43
CA TRP A 95 4.40 -7.49 1.96
C TRP A 95 5.86 -7.75 1.58
N LEU A 96 6.27 -7.34 0.38
CA LEU A 96 7.64 -7.58 -0.11
C LEU A 96 8.67 -6.57 0.39
N PHE A 97 8.27 -5.33 0.67
CA PHE A 97 9.23 -4.24 0.95
C PHE A 97 8.96 -3.51 2.27
N THR A 98 7.70 -3.17 2.56
CA THR A 98 7.34 -2.41 3.76
C THR A 98 7.34 -3.28 5.02
N HIS A 99 6.65 -4.43 4.99
CA HIS A 99 6.49 -5.33 6.12
C HIS A 99 7.83 -5.85 6.66
N PRO A 100 8.81 -6.26 5.83
CA PRO A 100 10.10 -6.71 6.34
C PRO A 100 10.81 -5.63 7.18
N VAL A 101 10.74 -4.36 6.78
CA VAL A 101 11.34 -3.26 7.54
C VAL A 101 10.56 -2.96 8.83
N ASN A 102 9.22 -3.10 8.83
CA ASN A 102 8.43 -3.02 10.06
C ASN A 102 8.88 -4.05 11.10
N ASP A 103 9.10 -5.30 10.67
CA ASP A 103 9.60 -6.36 11.56
C ASP A 103 11.02 -6.08 12.09
N PHE A 104 11.83 -5.31 11.36
CA PHE A 104 13.13 -4.84 11.84
C PHE A 104 12.96 -3.76 12.91
N TRP A 105 12.10 -2.77 12.70
CA TRP A 105 11.80 -1.75 13.72
C TRP A 105 11.17 -2.37 14.97
N LEU A 106 10.43 -3.48 14.82
CA LEU A 106 9.86 -4.27 15.91
C LEU A 106 10.89 -5.19 16.60
N LYS A 107 12.03 -5.52 15.98
CA LYS A 107 13.10 -6.31 16.62
C LYS A 107 13.81 -5.56 17.74
N ASP A 108 13.98 -4.24 17.60
CA ASP A 108 14.42 -3.38 18.70
C ASP A 108 13.35 -3.27 19.82
N MET A 109 12.14 -3.79 19.59
CA MET A 109 11.05 -3.94 20.57
C MET A 109 10.76 -5.42 20.96
N GLY A 110 11.62 -6.38 20.58
CA GLY A 110 11.65 -7.71 21.20
C GLY A 110 10.82 -8.85 20.58
N LEU A 111 10.51 -8.86 19.27
CA LEU A 111 9.85 -10.00 18.61
C LEU A 111 10.65 -10.61 17.44
N LYS A 112 10.82 -11.94 17.44
CA LYS A 112 11.63 -12.72 16.47
C LYS A 112 10.77 -13.21 15.29
N GLY A 113 11.29 -13.15 14.06
CA GLY A 113 10.59 -13.65 12.86
C GLY A 113 11.38 -13.59 11.55
N ALA A 114 10.70 -14.03 10.48
CA ALA A 114 11.19 -14.31 9.11
C ALA A 114 11.94 -13.17 8.40
N SER A 115 11.82 -11.93 8.90
CA SER A 115 12.55 -10.76 8.41
C SER A 115 14.08 -10.91 8.46
N GLY A 116 14.62 -11.76 9.35
CA GLY A 116 16.06 -11.95 9.49
C GLY A 116 16.76 -12.48 8.23
N LEU A 117 16.08 -13.32 7.46
CA LEU A 117 16.65 -13.97 6.27
C LEU A 117 16.67 -13.03 5.05
N PHE A 118 15.69 -12.13 4.92
CA PHE A 118 15.64 -11.14 3.84
C PHE A 118 16.76 -10.09 3.98
N PHE A 119 17.02 -9.64 5.21
CA PHE A 119 18.09 -8.68 5.48
C PHE A 119 19.48 -9.30 5.41
N SER A 120 19.70 -10.57 5.76
CA SER A 120 21.02 -11.19 5.62
C SER A 120 21.52 -11.28 4.18
N VAL A 121 20.60 -11.28 3.20
CA VAL A 121 20.95 -11.30 1.78
C VAL A 121 21.25 -9.89 1.24
N ARG A 122 20.66 -8.84 1.84
CA ARG A 122 20.79 -7.44 1.37
C ARG A 122 21.80 -6.61 2.16
N ALA A 123 22.00 -6.96 3.43
CA ALA A 123 23.01 -6.40 4.31
C ALA A 123 24.24 -7.31 4.25
N GLY A 124 25.15 -7.05 3.31
CA GLY A 124 26.44 -7.73 3.31
C GLY A 124 27.15 -7.47 4.64
N ASN A 125 27.30 -8.51 5.47
CA ASN A 125 28.10 -8.61 6.71
C ASN A 125 28.10 -7.44 7.73
N GLY A 126 27.22 -6.45 7.60
CA GLY A 126 27.10 -5.31 8.52
C GLY A 126 25.66 -5.07 8.90
N THR A 127 25.42 -4.64 10.14
CA THR A 127 24.11 -4.12 10.58
C THR A 127 23.60 -3.12 9.54
N ALA A 128 22.42 -3.36 8.95
CA ALA A 128 21.88 -2.47 7.92
C ALA A 128 21.80 -1.04 8.46
N ASP A 129 22.31 -0.06 7.69
CA ASP A 129 22.21 1.35 8.05
C ASP A 129 20.72 1.73 8.16
N TRP A 130 20.35 2.43 9.22
CA TRP A 130 18.96 2.84 9.46
C TRP A 130 18.43 3.73 8.33
N THR A 131 19.30 4.52 7.69
CA THR A 131 18.93 5.35 6.54
C THR A 131 18.54 4.49 5.34
N GLN A 132 19.26 3.41 5.08
CA GLN A 132 18.94 2.46 4.02
C GLN A 132 17.58 1.79 4.26
N LEU A 133 17.30 1.41 5.51
CA LEU A 133 16.01 0.83 5.89
C LEU A 133 14.87 1.82 5.79
N ARG A 134 15.08 3.06 6.26
CA ARG A 134 14.16 4.18 6.08
C ARG A 134 13.83 4.35 4.60
N ASP A 135 14.84 4.44 3.75
CA ASP A 135 14.65 4.73 2.33
C ASP A 135 13.85 3.61 1.66
N VAL A 136 14.17 2.32 1.93
CA VAL A 136 13.36 1.20 1.42
C VAL A 136 11.90 1.32 1.86
N TRP A 137 11.66 1.63 3.13
CA TRP A 137 10.32 1.74 3.68
C TRP A 137 9.55 2.90 3.06
N GLU A 138 10.13 4.09 3.07
CA GLU A 138 9.53 5.32 2.53
C GLU A 138 9.27 5.23 1.03
N TYR A 139 10.25 4.79 0.23
CA TYR A 139 10.05 4.65 -1.22
C TYR A 139 9.07 3.53 -1.57
N SER A 140 8.97 2.47 -0.75
CA SER A 140 7.92 1.46 -0.95
C SER A 140 6.51 2.03 -0.74
N HIS A 141 6.34 2.96 0.21
CA HIS A 141 5.07 3.66 0.41
C HIS A 141 4.75 4.62 -0.76
N VAL A 142 5.75 5.31 -1.31
CA VAL A 142 5.57 6.11 -2.53
C VAL A 142 5.11 5.24 -3.70
N ALA A 143 5.75 4.09 -3.92
CA ALA A 143 5.35 3.15 -4.97
C ALA A 143 3.90 2.67 -4.77
N ARG A 144 3.51 2.33 -3.53
CA ARG A 144 2.12 2.00 -3.17
C ARG A 144 1.14 3.13 -3.48
N ALA A 145 1.50 4.38 -3.16
CA ALA A 145 0.65 5.53 -3.45
C ALA A 145 0.41 5.71 -4.95
N VAL A 146 1.44 5.56 -5.78
CA VAL A 146 1.31 5.64 -7.24
C VAL A 146 0.42 4.51 -7.77
N LEU A 147 0.65 3.27 -7.33
CA LEU A 147 -0.15 2.11 -7.75
C LEU A 147 -1.63 2.26 -7.34
N ALA A 148 -1.89 2.69 -6.11
CA ALA A 148 -3.26 2.93 -5.63
C ALA A 148 -3.95 4.09 -6.36
N MET A 149 -3.22 5.16 -6.71
CA MET A 149 -3.72 6.26 -7.54
C MET A 149 -4.13 5.78 -8.93
N LEU A 150 -3.27 5.00 -9.60
CA LEU A 150 -3.58 4.44 -10.90
C LEU A 150 -4.76 3.47 -10.83
N SER A 151 -4.87 2.68 -9.75
CA SER A 151 -6.02 1.81 -9.49
C SER A 151 -7.32 2.60 -9.36
N PHE A 152 -7.31 3.70 -8.60
CA PHE A 152 -8.45 4.60 -8.45
C PHE A 152 -8.86 5.22 -9.79
N ILE A 153 -7.91 5.74 -10.55
CA ILE A 153 -8.16 6.32 -11.88
C ILE A 153 -8.80 5.27 -12.81
N ALA A 154 -8.26 4.05 -12.84
CA ALA A 154 -8.80 2.97 -13.67
C ALA A 154 -10.23 2.60 -13.28
N ALA A 155 -10.55 2.50 -11.98
CA ALA A 155 -11.92 2.27 -11.51
C ALA A 155 -12.86 3.43 -11.86
N ALA A 156 -12.41 4.69 -11.70
CA ALA A 156 -13.20 5.86 -12.08
C ALA A 156 -13.50 5.90 -13.58
N VAL A 157 -12.52 5.58 -14.43
CA VAL A 157 -12.73 5.43 -15.88
C VAL A 157 -13.71 4.31 -16.16
N ALA A 158 -13.55 3.15 -15.51
CA ALA A 158 -14.49 2.03 -15.68
C ALA A 158 -15.94 2.40 -15.32
N LEU A 159 -16.15 3.32 -14.37
CA LEU A 159 -17.50 3.75 -13.99
C LEU A 159 -18.15 4.64 -15.05
N ALA A 160 -17.34 5.35 -15.84
CA ALA A 160 -17.79 6.23 -16.90
C ALA A 160 -17.92 5.54 -18.28
N ARG A 161 -17.64 4.24 -18.37
CA ARG A 161 -17.72 3.41 -19.59
C ARG A 161 -18.80 2.35 -19.45
#